data_AF-A0A565BAM3-F1
#
_entry.id   AF-A0A565BAM3-F1
#
_cell.length_a   1.000
_cell.length_b   1.000
_cell.length_c   1.000
_cell.angle_alpha   90.00
_cell.angle_beta   90.00
_cell.angle_gamma   90.00
#
_symmetry.space_group_name_H-M   'P 1'
#
loop_
_entity.id
_entity.type
_entity.pdbx_description
1 polymer ?
#
loop_
_entity_poly.entity_id
_entity_poly.type
_entity_poly.pdbx_seq_one_letter_code
_entity_poly.pdbx_strand_id
1 'polypeptide(L)' 'MGRIKGVVKHVWGANWCIIGGPLKGPFSVKITTLSAGKTLLATDVVPRNWAPKATYSSRRNFSPVL' A
#
# COMPACT_ATOMS: atom_id res chain seq x y z
N MET A 1 -8.80 18.92 0.25
CA MET A 1 -8.82 17.53 -0.27
C MET A 1 -8.12 16.63 0.76
N GLY A 2 -8.88 16.00 1.66
CA GLY A 2 -8.31 15.23 2.78
C GLY A 2 -7.73 13.89 2.32
N ARG A 3 -6.46 13.62 2.65
CA ARG A 3 -5.81 12.32 2.40
C ARG A 3 -6.22 11.35 3.52
N ILE A 4 -7.11 10.40 3.23
CA ILE A 4 -7.46 9.34 4.18
C ILE A 4 -6.22 8.45 4.36
N LYS A 5 -5.49 8.62 5.47
CA LYS A 5 -4.53 7.61 5.94
C LYS A 5 -5.33 6.55 6.69
N GLY A 6 -5.85 5.56 5.97
CA GLY A 6 -6.45 4.39 6.61
C GLY A 6 -5.38 3.60 7.36
N VAL A 7 -5.65 3.20 8.60
CA VAL A 7 -4.84 2.20 9.30
C VAL A 7 -5.20 0.85 8.70
N VAL A 8 -4.20 0.17 8.12
CA VAL A 8 -4.32 -1.20 7.64
C VAL A 8 -4.17 -2.16 8.82
N LYS A 9 -5.06 -3.15 8.93
CA LYS A 9 -4.91 -4.25 9.88
C LYS A 9 -4.06 -5.35 9.25
N HIS A 10 -3.02 -5.79 9.95
CA HIS A 10 -2.30 -7.00 9.60
C HIS A 10 -3.21 -8.20 9.84
N VAL A 11 -3.30 -9.10 8.85
CA VAL A 11 -4.13 -10.31 8.95
C VAL A 11 -3.24 -11.52 9.17
N TRP A 12 -2.36 -11.82 8.20
CA TRP A 12 -1.38 -12.91 8.26
C TRP A 12 -0.31 -12.71 7.18
N GLY A 13 0.93 -13.17 7.42
CA GLY A 13 2.02 -13.08 6.44
C GLY A 13 2.17 -11.65 5.87
N ALA A 14 2.17 -11.53 4.54
CA ALA A 14 2.17 -10.26 3.82
C ALA A 14 0.75 -9.82 3.36
N ASN A 15 -0.28 -10.08 4.18
CA ASN A 15 -1.65 -9.66 3.91
C ASN A 15 -2.13 -8.63 4.91
N TRP A 16 -2.66 -7.52 4.38
CA TRP A 16 -3.24 -6.43 5.14
C TRP A 16 -4.64 -6.10 4.63
N CYS A 17 -5.52 -5.66 5.53
CA CYS A 17 -6.89 -5.30 5.21
C CYS A 17 -7.21 -3.88 5.66
N ILE A 18 -7.88 -3.11 4.80
CA ILE A 18 -8.45 -1.80 5.15
C ILE A 18 -9.91 -2.03 5.49
N ILE A 19 -10.27 -1.81 6.75
CA ILE A 19 -11.66 -1.89 7.22
C ILE A 19 -12.18 -0.47 7.48
N GLY A 20 -12.72 0.19 6.45
CA GLY A 20 -13.33 1.51 6.64
C GLY A 20 -13.73 2.23 5.36
N GLY A 21 -14.90 2.87 5.41
CA GLY A 21 -15.44 3.81 4.41
C GLY A 21 -15.71 3.22 3.02
N PRO A 22 -16.35 4.00 2.12
CA PRO A 22 -16.28 3.73 0.70
C PRO A 22 -14.85 4.00 0.22
N LEU A 23 -14.12 2.93 -0.11
CA LEU A 23 -12.77 2.99 -0.64
C LEU A 23 -12.80 3.51 -2.08
N LYS A 24 -12.51 4.80 -2.25
CA LYS A 24 -12.38 5.46 -3.56
C LYS A 24 -10.90 5.69 -3.88
N GLY A 25 -10.42 5.01 -4.91
CA GLY A 25 -9.06 5.20 -5.41
C GLY A 25 -8.86 6.52 -6.16
N PRO A 26 -7.64 6.78 -6.67
CA PRO A 26 -6.50 5.88 -6.62
C PRO A 26 -5.87 5.74 -5.22
N PHE A 27 -5.28 4.58 -4.93
CA PHE A 27 -4.58 4.36 -3.66
C PHE A 27 -3.06 4.36 -3.86
N SER A 28 -2.39 5.05 -2.93
CA SER A 28 -0.96 4.95 -2.71
C SER A 28 -0.67 3.94 -1.59
N VAL A 29 0.42 3.19 -1.72
CA VAL A 29 0.86 2.20 -0.72
C VAL A 29 2.20 2.64 -0.15
N LYS A 30 2.32 2.66 1.18
CA LYS A 30 3.57 2.91 1.89
C LYS A 30 3.94 1.67 2.70
N ILE A 31 5.10 1.09 2.41
CA ILE A 31 5.61 -0.10 3.09
C ILE A 31 6.81 0.32 3.93
N THR A 32 6.85 -0.11 5.19
CA THR A 32 8.00 0.07 6.07
C THR A 32 8.54 -1.30 6.46
N THR A 33 9.83 -1.54 6.27
CA THR A 33 10.47 -2.80 6.67
C THR A 33 10.59 -2.88 8.18
N LEU A 34 10.30 -4.05 8.75
CA LEU A 34 10.32 -4.24 10.21
C LEU A 34 11.75 -4.16 10.77
N SER A 35 12.71 -4.83 10.14
CA SER A 35 14.08 -4.96 10.64
C SER A 35 14.93 -3.70 10.47
N ALA A 36 14.80 -3.00 9.34
CA ALA A 36 15.65 -1.86 9.00
C ALA A 36 14.91 -0.51 9.05
N GLY A 37 13.61 -0.49 9.34
CA GLY A 37 12.80 0.74 9.36
C GLY A 37 12.73 1.49 8.03
N LYS A 38 13.22 0.90 6.92
CA LYS A 38 13.26 1.55 5.61
C LYS A 38 11.84 1.68 5.07
N THR A 39 11.53 2.83 4.49
CA THR A 39 10.19 3.10 3.96
C THR A 39 10.22 3.27 2.44
N LEU A 40 9.25 2.69 1.76
CA LEU A 40 9.02 2.82 0.32
C LEU A 40 7.58 3.29 0.06
N LEU A 41 7.44 4.33 -0.77
CA LEU A 41 6.15 4.88 -1.18
C LEU A 41 5.91 4.62 -2.67
N ALA A 42 4.87 3.85 -2.98
CA ALA A 42 4.29 3.73 -4.31
C ALA A 42 3.05 4.62 -4.39
N THR A 43 3.08 5.62 -5.28
CA THR A 43 1.98 6.58 -5.45
C THR A 43 1.00 6.11 -6.50
N ASP A 44 -0.29 6.23 -6.20
CA ASP A 44 -1.43 5.95 -7.10
C ASP A 44 -1.34 4.62 -7.87
N VAL A 45 -0.75 3.60 -7.23
CA VAL A 45 -0.48 2.30 -7.85
C VAL A 45 -1.75 1.47 -8.02
N VAL A 46 -2.74 1.65 -7.14
CA VAL A 46 -4.06 1.03 -7.31
C VAL A 46 -4.98 2.06 -7.96
N PRO A 47 -5.45 1.84 -9.20
CA PRO A 47 -6.19 2.85 -9.95
C PRO A 47 -7.63 3.00 -9.43
N ARG A 48 -8.36 4.00 -9.96
CA ARG A 48 -9.74 4.27 -9.56
C ARG A 48 -10.73 3.16 -9.91
N ASN A 49 -10.49 2.47 -11.04
CA ASN A 49 -11.27 1.34 -11.54
C ASN A 49 -10.69 -0.02 -11.10
N TRP A 50 -10.14 -0.08 -9.88
CA TRP A 50 -9.54 -1.31 -9.37
C TRP A 50 -10.55 -2.44 -9.26
N ALA A 51 -10.07 -3.68 -9.37
CA ALA A 51 -10.88 -4.89 -9.25
C ALA A 51 -10.31 -5.78 -8.13
N PRO A 52 -11.16 -6.51 -7.38
CA PRO A 52 -10.71 -7.53 -6.45
C PRO A 52 -9.82 -8.56 -7.16
N LYS A 53 -8.80 -9.09 -6.46
CA LYS A 53 -7.83 -10.09 -6.96
C LYS A 53 -6.92 -9.63 -8.11
N ALA A 54 -6.98 -8.35 -8.51
CA ALA A 54 -6.04 -7.80 -9.47
C ALA A 54 -4.68 -7.50 -8.83
N THR A 55 -3.63 -7.60 -9.64
CA THR A 55 -2.26 -7.24 -9.26
C THR A 55 -1.89 -5.88 -9.86
N TYR A 56 -1.32 -5.00 -9.04
CA TYR A 56 -0.85 -3.69 -9.47
C TYR A 56 0.64 -3.53 -9.15
N SER A 57 1.44 -3.19 -10.16
CA SER A 57 2.90 -3.14 -10.05
C SER A 57 3.42 -1.71 -9.96
N SER A 58 4.46 -1.49 -9.15
CA SER A 58 5.18 -0.23 -9.03
C SER A 58 6.62 -0.39 -9.53
N ARG A 59 7.21 0.69 -10.06
CA ARG A 59 8.64 0.76 -10.41
C ARG A 59 9.55 1.05 -9.21
N ARG A 60 9.00 1.24 -8.01
CA ARG A 60 9.76 1.52 -6.79
C ARG A 60 10.28 0.22 -6.18
N ASN A 61 11.52 0.24 -5.70
CA ASN A 61 12.11 -0.85 -4.94
C ASN A 61 12.95 -0.31 -3.77
N PHE A 62 13.20 -1.13 -2.75
CA PHE A 62 14.17 -0.82 -1.71
C PHE A 62 15.57 -0.88 -2.30
N SER A 63 16.42 0.08 -1.97
CA SER A 63 17.84 -0.02 -2.25
C SER A 63 18.43 -1.22 -1.49
N PRO A 64 19.34 -2.00 -2.10
CA PRO A 64 20.06 -3.06 -1.42
C PRO A 64 20.61 -2.59 -0.08
N VAL A 65 20.60 -3.48 0.91
CA VAL A 65 21.43 -3.29 2.11
C VAL A 65 22.82 -3.73 1.69
N LEU A 66 23.77 -2.79 1.68
CA LEU A 66 25.21 -3.11 1.57
C LEU A 66 25.69 -3.70 2.89
#